data_AF-A0A961MQB9-F1
#
_entry.id   AF-A0A961MQB9-F1
#
_cell.length_a   1.000
_cell.length_b   1.000
_cell.length_c   1.000
_cell.angle_alpha   90.00
_cell.angle_beta   90.00
_cell.angle_gamma   90.00
#
_symmetry.space_group_name_H-M   'P 1'
#
loop_
_entity.id
_entity.type
_entity.pdbx_description
1 polymer ?
#
loop_
_entity_poly.entity_id
_entity_poly.type
_entity_poly.pdbx_seq_one_letter_code
_entity_poly.pdbx_strand_id
1 'polypeptide(L)' 'MSAPKTLYDKIWDAHLVHEAPDGTCLLYIDRHHVHEVTSPQAFEGLRMSGRKVRPPGKTLAVVDHNVPTPPD' A
#
# COMPACT_ATOMS: atom_id res chain seq x y z
N MET A 1 25.09 -24.74 -5.92
CA MET A 1 24.77 -23.67 -4.94
C MET A 1 23.92 -22.64 -5.64
N SER A 2 22.86 -22.10 -5.02
CA SER A 2 22.09 -21.02 -5.64
C SER A 2 22.98 -19.77 -5.77
N ALA A 3 22.77 -18.98 -6.82
CA ALA A 3 23.44 -17.69 -6.95
C ALA A 3 23.18 -16.82 -5.69
N PRO A 4 24.16 -16.01 -5.26
CA PRO A 4 23.95 -15.06 -4.18
C PRO A 4 22.81 -14.10 -4.55
N LYS A 5 21.91 -13.85 -3.60
CA LYS A 5 20.81 -12.89 -3.76
C LYS A 5 21.09 -11.63 -2.96
N THR A 6 20.76 -10.46 -3.53
CA THR A 6 20.80 -9.19 -2.82
C THR A 6 19.71 -9.12 -1.75
N LEU A 7 19.75 -8.12 -0.88
CA LEU A 7 18.65 -7.87 0.07
C LEU A 7 17.35 -7.55 -0.68
N TYR A 8 17.44 -6.80 -1.78
CA TYR A 8 16.28 -6.44 -2.59
C TYR A 8 15.60 -7.69 -3.16
N ASP A 9 16.35 -8.61 -3.77
CA ASP A 9 15.81 -9.85 -4.32
C ASP A 9 15.10 -10.68 -3.26
N LYS A 10 15.70 -10.77 -2.06
CA LYS A 10 15.11 -11.51 -0.94
C LYS A 10 13.78 -10.91 -0.49
N ILE A 11 13.68 -9.58 -0.40
CA ILE A 11 12.44 -8.89 -0.03
C ILE A 11 11.41 -9.06 -1.14
N TRP A 12 11.80 -8.85 -2.40
CA TRP A 12 10.92 -9.02 -3.56
C TRP A 12 10.31 -10.43 -3.60
N ASP A 13 11.17 -11.46 -3.57
CA ASP A 13 10.76 -12.86 -3.61
C ASP A 13 9.82 -13.23 -2.45
N ALA A 14 10.00 -12.62 -1.27
CA ALA A 14 9.14 -12.86 -0.11
C ALA A 14 7.73 -12.26 -0.27
N HIS A 15 7.54 -11.29 -1.16
CA HIS A 15 6.26 -10.57 -1.33
C HIS A 15 5.60 -10.83 -2.70
N LEU A 16 6.29 -11.49 -3.63
CA LEU A 16 5.73 -11.91 -4.91
C LEU A 16 4.69 -13.01 -4.71
N VAL A 17 3.44 -12.70 -5.04
CA VAL A 17 2.32 -13.66 -4.98
C VAL A 17 2.20 -14.43 -6.27
N HIS A 18 2.37 -13.75 -7.40
CA HIS A 18 2.26 -14.34 -8.73
C HIS A 18 3.00 -13.47 -9.75
N GLU A 19 3.62 -14.11 -10.74
CA GLU A 19 4.14 -13.45 -11.93
C GLU A 19 3.42 -14.05 -13.15
N ALA A 20 2.78 -13.18 -13.93
CA ALA A 20 2.08 -13.56 -15.14
C ALA A 20 3.08 -13.85 -16.28
N PRO A 21 2.68 -14.57 -17.35
CA PRO A 21 3.59 -14.89 -18.46
C PRO A 21 4.18 -13.68 -19.20
N ASP A 22 3.55 -12.52 -19.09
CA ASP A 22 4.02 -11.25 -19.65
C ASP A 22 4.99 -10.48 -18.73
N GLY A 23 5.30 -11.04 -17.56
CA GLY A 23 6.17 -10.44 -16.54
C GLY A 23 5.42 -9.55 -15.52
N THR A 24 4.09 -9.41 -15.63
CA THR A 24 3.33 -8.63 -14.65
C THR A 24 3.34 -9.31 -13.29
N CYS A 25 3.85 -8.62 -12.28
CA CYS A 25 3.96 -9.14 -10.91
C CYS A 25 2.82 -8.67 -10.01
N LEU A 26 2.14 -9.61 -9.37
CA LEU A 26 1.25 -9.35 -8.25
C LEU A 26 2.05 -9.42 -6.95
N LEU A 27 2.20 -8.28 -6.29
CA LEU A 27 2.85 -8.17 -4.99
C LEU A 27 1.82 -8.07 -3.86
N TYR A 28 2.13 -8.68 -2.73
CA TYR A 28 1.40 -8.45 -1.50
C TYR A 28 1.96 -7.21 -0.78
N ILE A 29 1.08 -6.30 -0.38
CA ILE A 29 1.46 -5.07 0.34
C ILE A 29 1.16 -5.23 1.83
N ASP A 30 2.21 -5.15 2.66
CA ASP A 30 2.10 -5.36 4.10
C ASP A 30 1.69 -4.14 4.91
N ARG A 31 1.91 -2.94 4.36
CA ARG A 31 1.55 -1.70 5.03
C ARG A 31 1.19 -0.62 4.04
N HIS A 32 0.13 0.10 4.35
CA HIS A 32 -0.32 1.27 3.60
C HIS A 32 -0.07 2.49 4.48
N HIS A 33 0.73 3.43 4.00
CA HIS A 33 0.88 4.74 4.64
C HIS A 33 0.01 5.73 3.86
N VAL A 34 -0.99 6.29 4.53
CA VAL A 34 -1.98 7.19 3.92
C VAL A 34 -1.98 8.52 4.65
N HIS A 35 -2.35 9.58 3.93
CA HIS A 35 -2.38 10.94 4.46
C HIS A 35 -3.60 11.70 3.94
N GLU A 36 -3.97 12.77 4.64
CA GLU A 36 -5.24 13.49 4.48
C GLU A 36 -5.41 14.23 3.14
N VAL A 37 -4.34 14.36 2.34
CA VAL A 37 -4.39 15.07 1.05
C VAL A 37 -4.84 14.15 -0.08
N THR A 38 -4.17 13.01 -0.27
CA THR A 38 -4.40 12.15 -1.45
C THR A 38 -5.31 10.97 -1.15
N SER A 39 -5.33 10.53 0.11
CA SER A 39 -6.01 9.29 0.48
C SER A 39 -7.55 9.40 0.50
N PRO A 40 -8.18 10.57 0.75
CA PRO A 40 -9.63 10.71 0.59
C PRO A 40 -10.12 10.29 -0.81
N GLN A 41 -9.38 10.62 -1.86
CA GLN A 41 -9.73 10.23 -3.24
C GLN A 41 -9.65 8.71 -3.45
N ALA A 42 -8.64 8.04 -2.85
CA ALA A 42 -8.53 6.58 -2.91
C ALA A 42 -9.68 5.88 -2.16
N PHE A 43 -10.05 6.38 -0.98
CA PHE A 43 -11.19 5.85 -0.21
C PHE A 43 -12.53 6.09 -0.91
N GLU A 44 -12.69 7.23 -1.58
CA GLU A 44 -13.84 7.51 -2.41
C GLU A 44 -13.96 6.52 -3.58
N GLY A 45 -12.84 6.20 -4.24
CA GLY A 45 -12.81 5.16 -5.28
C GLY A 45 -13.23 3.78 -4.76
N LEU A 46 -12.83 3.41 -3.54
CA LEU A 46 -13.32 2.19 -2.89
C LEU A 46 -14.83 2.24 -2.65
N ARG A 47 -15.35 3.35 -2.14
CA ARG A 47 -16.78 3.53 -1.89
C ARG A 47 -17.61 3.44 -3.17
N MET A 48 -17.19 4.12 -4.24
CA MET A 48 -17.85 4.10 -5.54
C MET A 48 -17.84 2.71 -6.20
N SER A 49 -16.81 1.91 -5.93
CA SER A 49 -16.75 0.51 -6.38
C SER A 49 -17.42 -0.49 -5.43
N GLY A 50 -18.06 -0.02 -4.35
CA GLY A 50 -18.70 -0.89 -3.35
C GLY A 50 -17.72 -1.75 -2.54
N ARG A 51 -16.45 -1.36 -2.48
CA ARG A 51 -15.37 -2.11 -1.82
C ARG A 51 -15.06 -1.53 -0.46
N LYS A 52 -14.65 -2.41 0.45
CA LYS A 52 -14.08 -2.03 1.75
C LYS A 52 -12.56 -2.15 1.69
N VAL A 53 -11.88 -1.42 2.57
CA VAL A 53 -10.45 -1.66 2.84
C VAL A 53 -10.30 -3.10 3.32
N ARG A 54 -9.50 -3.90 2.60
CA ARG A 54 -9.39 -5.35 2.86
C ARG A 54 -8.74 -5.65 4.22
N PRO A 55 -7.61 -5.01 4.60
CA PRO A 55 -7.01 -5.17 5.92
C PRO A 55 -6.77 -3.81 6.63
N PRO A 56 -7.77 -3.21 7.29
CA PRO A 56 -7.64 -1.89 7.92
C PRO A 56 -6.48 -1.78 8.93
N GLY A 57 -6.19 -2.86 9.67
CA GLY A 57 -5.07 -2.89 10.64
C GLY A 57 -3.66 -2.82 10.01
N LYS A 58 -3.56 -2.93 8.68
CA LYS A 58 -2.31 -2.71 7.93
C LYS A 58 -2.21 -1.29 7.36
N THR A 59 -3.20 -0.44 7.59
CA THR A 59 -3.25 0.94 7.11
C THR A 59 -2.95 1.90 8.25
N LEU A 60 -1.87 2.67 8.13
CA LEU A 60 -1.55 3.76 9.02
C LEU A 60 -1.91 5.08 8.35
N ALA A 61 -2.84 5.81 8.95
CA ALA A 61 -3.21 7.16 8.52
C ALA A 61 -2.50 8.19 9.38
N VAL A 62 -1.89 9.17 8.72
CA VAL A 62 -1.26 10.33 9.35
C VAL A 62 -1.96 11.58 8.83
N VAL A 63 -2.20 12.55 9.72
CA VAL A 63 -2.76 13.86 9.35
C VAL A 63 -1.69 14.89 9.72
N ASP A 64 -0.97 15.41 8.74
CA ASP A 64 0.25 16.20 8.99
C ASP A 64 0.50 17.35 8.01
N HIS A 65 -0.12 17.37 6.84
CA HIS A 65 0.14 18.40 5.83
C HIS A 65 -0.75 19.65 6.00
N ASN A 66 -2.02 19.46 6.31
CA ASN A 66 -3.06 20.51 6.33
C ASN A 66 -3.86 20.53 7.63
N VAL A 67 -3.24 20.13 8.75
CA VAL A 67 -3.89 20.22 10.06
C VAL A 67 -4.16 21.69 10.37
N PRO A 68 -5.42 22.11 10.53
CA PRO A 68 -5.73 23.49 10.91
C PRO A 68 -5.06 23.81 12.25
N THR A 69 -4.39 24.96 12.32
CA THR A 69 -3.84 25.52 13.57
C THR A 69 -4.75 26.46 14.38
N PRO A 70 -6.00 26.82 13.98
CA PRO A 70 -6.75 27.83 14.72
C PRO A 70 -7.28 27.29 16.07
N PRO A 71 -7.43 28.15 17.08
CA PRO A 71 -8.27 27.84 18.24
C PRO A 71 -9.74 27.86 17.80
N ASP A 72 -10.56 27.00 18.41
CA ASP A 72 -12.01 26.91 18.19
C ASP A 72 -12.72 28.29 18.19
#